data_AF-A0A967LTN7-F1
#
_entry.id   AF-A0A967LTN7-F1
#
_cell.length_a   1.000
_cell.length_b   1.000
_cell.length_c   1.000
_cell.angle_alpha   90.00
_cell.angle_beta   90.00
_cell.angle_gamma   90.00
#
_symmetry.space_group_name_H-M   'P 1'
#
loop_
_entity.id
_entity.type
_entity.pdbx_description
1 polymer ?
#
loop_
_entity_poly.entity_id
_entity_poly.type
_entity_poly.pdbx_seq_one_letter_code
_entity_poly.pdbx_strand_id
1 'polypeptide(L)'
;VLEGITPDESGTHEKPVVLKPIDIKKHLDDYVIGQEYAKRVLAVAVHNHYKRIDALSRGEENQVELQKSNIILIGPTGSGKTL
;
A
#
# COMPACT_ATOMS: atom_id res chain seq x y z
N VAL A 1 49.35 -18.50 8.58
CA VAL A 1 48.28 -19.14 9.37
C VAL A 1 46.99 -18.42 8.97
N LEU A 2 46.36 -18.85 7.86
CA LEU A 2 45.11 -19.64 7.83
C LEU A 2 44.03 -18.95 8.67
N GLU A 3 43.19 -18.15 8.01
CA GLU A 3 41.87 -18.51 7.46
C GLU A 3 40.74 -18.24 8.47
N GLY A 4 39.80 -17.41 8.03
CA GLY A 4 38.62 -16.99 8.78
C GLY A 4 37.66 -16.30 7.82
N ILE A 5 37.23 -17.06 6.80
CA ILE A 5 36.08 -16.74 5.97
C ILE A 5 34.86 -16.71 6.90
N THR A 6 34.19 -15.57 7.00
CA THR A 6 32.75 -15.55 7.30
C THR A 6 32.05 -14.99 6.07
N PRO A 7 31.10 -15.74 5.49
CA PRO A 7 30.52 -15.45 4.19
C PRO A 7 29.63 -14.21 4.22
N ASP A 8 29.73 -13.45 3.15
CA ASP A 8 28.86 -12.34 2.76
C ASP A 8 27.44 -12.87 2.50
N GLU A 9 26.57 -12.91 3.53
CA GLU A 9 25.17 -13.31 3.35
C GLU A 9 24.21 -12.49 4.23
N SER A 10 23.92 -11.26 3.80
CA SER A 10 22.57 -10.72 3.99
C SER A 10 22.23 -9.83 2.79
N GLY A 11 21.75 -10.48 1.72
CA GLY A 11 21.22 -9.82 0.54
C GLY A 11 20.28 -8.70 0.95
N THR A 12 20.59 -7.49 0.51
CA THR A 12 19.74 -6.32 0.68
C THR A 12 18.49 -6.53 -0.16
N HIS A 13 17.51 -7.28 0.37
CA HIS A 13 16.18 -7.31 -0.18
C HIS A 13 15.55 -5.94 0.10
N GLU A 14 15.77 -4.99 -0.82
CA GLU A 14 15.02 -3.73 -0.86
C GLU A 14 13.53 -4.09 -0.86
N LYS A 15 12.89 -3.98 0.30
CA LYS A 15 11.44 -4.15 0.41
C LYS A 15 10.82 -3.06 -0.48
N PRO A 16 10.05 -3.38 -1.53
CA PRO A 16 9.27 -2.39 -2.24
C PRO A 16 8.50 -1.54 -1.24
N VAL A 17 8.73 -0.24 -1.34
CA VAL A 17 8.23 0.75 -0.39
C VAL A 17 6.73 0.94 -0.66
N VAL A 18 5.89 0.15 0.00
CA VAL A 18 4.44 0.38 -0.02
C VAL A 18 4.16 1.62 0.84
N LEU A 19 3.60 2.66 0.22
CA LEU A 19 3.25 3.92 0.89
C LEU A 19 2.34 3.67 2.09
N LYS A 20 2.57 4.38 3.20
CA LYS A 20 1.70 4.27 4.37
C LYS A 20 0.35 4.95 4.06
N PRO A 21 -0.77 4.48 4.65
CA PRO A 21 -2.07 5.11 4.43
C PRO A 21 -2.09 6.61 4.77
N ILE A 22 -1.31 7.04 5.77
CA ILE A 22 -1.20 8.45 6.14
C ILE A 22 -0.62 9.31 5.00
N ASP A 23 0.36 8.78 4.27
CA ASP A 23 1.04 9.49 3.18
C ASP A 23 0.12 9.58 1.95
N ILE A 24 -0.60 8.50 1.65
CA ILE A 24 -1.62 8.48 0.58
C ILE A 24 -2.73 9.50 0.89
N LYS A 25 -3.23 9.50 2.13
CA LYS A 25 -4.27 10.43 2.57
C LYS A 25 -3.79 11.89 2.50
N LYS A 26 -2.54 12.15 2.88
CA LYS A 26 -1.92 13.48 2.77
C LYS A 26 -1.81 13.94 1.32
N HIS A 27 -1.45 13.05 0.40
CA HIS A 27 -1.44 13.38 -1.03
C HIS A 27 -2.85 13.70 -1.55
N LEU A 28 -3.87 12.97 -1.10
CA LEU A 28 -5.27 13.29 -1.44
C LEU A 28 -5.73 14.63 -0.85
N ASP A 29 -5.16 15.07 0.27
CA ASP A 29 -5.49 16.36 0.88
C ASP A 29 -5.11 17.55 -0.04
N ASP A 30 -4.15 17.38 -0.95
CA ASP A 30 -3.72 18.42 -1.91
C ASP A 30 -4.74 18.65 -3.05
N TYR A 31 -5.62 17.67 -3.33
CA TYR A 31 -6.59 17.70 -4.43
C TYR A 31 -8.05 17.69 -3.97
N VAL A 32 -8.34 17.07 -2.81
CA VAL A 32 -9.70 16.86 -2.30
C VAL A 32 -9.86 17.51 -0.93
N ILE A 33 -10.60 18.63 -0.92
CA ILE A 33 -10.90 19.38 0.30
C ILE A 33 -12.06 18.71 1.07
N GLY A 34 -11.87 18.48 2.37
CA GLY A 34 -12.84 17.79 3.22
C GLY A 34 -12.91 16.28 2.91
N GLN A 35 -14.09 15.65 3.05
CA GLN A 35 -14.28 14.21 2.76
C GLN A 35 -13.31 13.27 3.51
N GLU A 36 -12.99 13.59 4.76
CA GLU A 36 -11.97 12.88 5.57
C GLU A 36 -12.20 11.36 5.67
N TYR A 37 -13.46 10.94 5.77
CA TYR A 37 -13.82 9.53 5.81
C TYR A 37 -13.47 8.82 4.49
N ALA A 38 -13.86 9.40 3.36
CA ALA A 38 -13.60 8.81 2.04
C ALA A 38 -12.10 8.71 1.75
N LYS A 39 -11.33 9.77 2.05
CA LYS A 39 -9.87 9.77 1.89
C LYS A 39 -9.19 8.69 2.74
N ARG A 40 -9.64 8.49 3.98
CA ARG A 40 -9.12 7.42 4.85
C ARG A 40 -9.41 6.03 4.27
N VAL A 41 -10.65 5.79 3.83
CA VAL A 41 -11.05 4.50 3.25
C VAL A 41 -10.23 4.20 1.98
N LEU A 42 -10.10 5.18 1.08
CA LEU A 42 -9.29 5.08 -0.13
C LEU A 42 -7.82 4.79 0.20
N ALA A 43 -7.24 5.52 1.14
CA ALA A 43 -5.85 5.33 1.52
C ALA A 43 -5.55 3.93 2.07
N VAL A 44 -6.42 3.38 2.91
CA VAL A 44 -6.27 2.01 3.43
C VAL A 44 -6.44 0.98 2.32
N ALA A 45 -7.44 1.15 1.45
CA ALA A 45 -7.68 0.23 0.35
C ALA A 45 -6.53 0.20 -0.66
N VAL A 46 -5.98 1.36 -1.02
CA VAL A 46 -4.83 1.48 -1.94
C VAL A 46 -3.58 0.86 -1.31
N HIS A 47 -3.31 1.15 -0.03
CA HIS A 47 -2.21 0.50 0.69
C HIS A 47 -2.33 -1.03 0.66
N ASN A 48 -3.50 -1.55 0.98
CA ASN A 48 -3.76 -2.99 0.97
C ASN A 48 -3.68 -3.57 -0.45
N HIS A 49 -4.11 -2.82 -1.47
CA HIS A 49 -4.01 -3.22 -2.87
C HIS A 49 -2.55 -3.41 -3.30
N TYR A 50 -1.68 -2.44 -3.00
CA TYR A 50 -0.25 -2.55 -3.31
C TYR A 50 0.43 -3.64 -2.50
N LYS A 51 0.11 -3.79 -1.22
CA LYS A 51 0.63 -4.88 -0.38
C LYS A 51 0.29 -6.25 -0.96
N ARG A 52 -0.93 -6.40 -1.52
CA ARG A 52 -1.34 -7.63 -2.19
C ARG A 52 -0.56 -7.87 -3.48
N ILE A 53 -0.37 -6.85 -4.32
CA ILE A 53 0.41 -6.97 -5.56
C ILE A 53 1.86 -7.35 -5.25
N ASP A 54 2.45 -6.74 -4.23
CA ASP A 54 3.81 -7.04 -3.79
C ASP A 54 3.95 -8.50 -3.28
N ALA A 55 3.03 -8.96 -2.43
CA ALA A 55 3.03 -10.34 -1.96
C ALA A 55 2.93 -11.37 -3.11
N LEU A 56 2.07 -11.10 -4.10
CA LEU A 56 1.97 -11.92 -5.32
C LEU A 56 3.28 -11.90 -6.12
N SER A 57 3.95 -10.74 -6.22
CA SER A 57 5.20 -10.60 -6.96
C SER A 57 6.36 -11.37 -6.32
N ARG A 58 6.31 -11.60 -5.00
CA ARG A 58 7.32 -12.35 -4.25
C ARG A 58 7.04 -13.85 -4.14
N GLY A 59 5.95 -14.35 -4.73
CA GLY A 59 5.55 -15.75 -4.64
C GLY A 59 5.10 -16.19 -3.23
N GLU A 60 4.75 -15.24 -2.35
CA GLU A 60 4.30 -15.49 -0.98
C GLU A 60 2.79 -15.82 -0.92
N GLU A 61 2.30 -16.69 -1.82
CA GLU A 61 0.86 -16.99 -1.94
C GLU A 61 0.29 -17.71 -0.70
N ASN A 62 1.14 -18.34 0.11
CA ASN A 62 0.72 -19.24 1.19
C ASN A 62 0.51 -18.59 2.57
N GLN A 63 0.85 -17.31 2.80
CA GLN A 63 0.86 -16.78 4.17
C GLN A 63 -0.36 -15.97 4.62
N VAL A 64 -1.08 -15.26 3.75
CA VAL A 64 -2.39 -14.66 4.09
C VAL A 64 -3.12 -14.36 2.77
N GLU A 65 -4.30 -14.96 2.53
CA GLU A 65 -5.16 -14.53 1.41
C GLU A 65 -5.65 -13.10 1.65
N LEU A 66 -4.97 -12.12 1.05
CA LEU A 66 -5.44 -10.74 0.99
C LEU A 66 -6.61 -10.66 0.00
N GLN A 67 -7.82 -10.80 0.53
CA GLN A 67 -9.07 -10.69 -0.24
C GLN A 67 -9.25 -9.29 -0.85
N LYS A 68 -9.82 -9.22 -2.06
CA LYS A 68 -10.07 -7.94 -2.75
C LYS A 68 -11.20 -7.18 -2.05
N SER A 69 -10.91 -6.01 -1.51
CA SER A 69 -11.94 -5.08 -1.03
C SER A 69 -12.29 -4.07 -2.13
N ASN A 70 -13.52 -4.15 -2.66
CA ASN A 70 -14.05 -3.13 -3.56
C ASN A 70 -14.60 -1.95 -2.76
N ILE A 71 -14.59 -0.75 -3.36
CA ILE A 71 -15.17 0.47 -2.77
C ILE A 71 -16.36 0.91 -3.62
N ILE A 72 -17.44 1.33 -2.97
CA ILE A 72 -18.54 2.06 -3.61
C ILE A 72 -18.55 3.48 -3.03
N LEU A 73 -18.50 4.49 -3.89
CA LEU A 73 -18.56 5.90 -3.50
C LEU A 73 -19.98 6.42 -3.68
N ILE A 74 -20.58 6.93 -2.59
CA ILE A 74 -21.94 7.48 -2.58
C ILE A 74 -21.87 8.93 -2.08
N GLY A 75 -22.54 9.84 -2.78
CA GLY A 75 -22.62 11.25 -2.37
C GLY A 75 -23.30 12.14 -3.42
N PRO A 76 -23.70 13.37 -3.04
CA PRO A 76 -24.41 14.30 -3.92
C PRO A 76 -23.56 14.72 -5.14
N THR A 77 -24.18 15.35 -6.14
CA THR A 77 -23.46 15.88 -7.31
C THR A 77 -22.42 16.93 -6.88
N GLY A 78 -21.28 16.98 -7.57
CA GLY A 78 -20.20 17.93 -7.25
C GLY A 78 -19.36 17.62 -6.00
N SER A 79 -19.58 16.48 -5.32
CA SER A 79 -18.86 16.14 -4.07
C SER A 79 -17.43 15.60 -4.26
N GLY A 80 -16.85 15.66 -5.46
CA GLY A 80 -15.49 15.17 -5.72
C GLY A 80 -15.34 13.64 -5.78
N LYS A 81 -16.35 12.89 -6.24
CA LYS A 81 -16.24 11.42 -6.42
C LYS A 81 -15.37 11.02 -7.63
N THR A 82 -15.18 11.93 -8.57
CA THR A 82 -14.46 11.70 -9.85
C THR A 82 -13.11 12.41 -9.89
N LEU A 83 -12.92 13.43 -9.05
CA LEU A 83 -11.71 14.23 -8.95
C LEU A 83 -10.65 13.53 -8.11
#